data_AF-A0A7W1W8B3-F1
#
_entry.id   AF-A0A7W1W8B3-F1
#
_cell.length_a   1.000
_cell.length_b   1.000
_cell.length_c   1.000
_cell.angle_alpha   90.00
_cell.angle_beta   90.00
_cell.angle_gamma   90.00
#
_symmetry.space_group_name_H-M   'P 1'
#
loop_
_entity.id
_entity.type
_entity.pdbx_description
1 polymer ?
#
loop_
_entity_poly.entity_id
_entity_poly.type
_entity_poly.pdbx_seq_one_letter_code
_entity_poly.pdbx_strand_id
1 'polypeptide(L)' 'QSDYTRTTIARRNAYTTVLSGRSPITGRTEIVNIFTTQLNNGSLLYVAMVAPQNESSSYDNAFRNIIRSIQING' A
#
# COMPACT_ATOMS: atom_id res chain seq x y z
N GLN A 1 9.37 -13.59 -6.01
CA GLN A 1 9.03 -12.50 -6.93
C GLN A 1 7.63 -12.05 -6.57
N SER A 2 7.43 -10.81 -6.14
CA SER A 2 6.09 -10.32 -5.84
C SER A 2 5.48 -9.82 -7.14
N ASP A 3 4.39 -10.45 -7.58
CA ASP A 3 3.67 -10.02 -8.77
C ASP A 3 2.89 -8.75 -8.46
N TYR A 4 3.02 -7.75 -9.33
CA TYR A 4 2.23 -6.53 -9.22
C TYR A 4 0.85 -6.74 -9.82
N THR A 5 -0.18 -6.28 -9.12
CA THR A 5 -1.57 -6.35 -9.54
C THR A 5 -2.09 -4.96 -9.88
N ARG A 6 -2.91 -4.85 -10.95
CA ARG A 6 -3.58 -3.57 -11.27
C ARG A 6 -4.71 -3.30 -10.28
N THR A 7 -4.86 -2.04 -9.90
CA THR A 7 -5.96 -1.55 -9.06
C THR A 7 -6.28 -0.10 -9.43
N THR A 8 -7.13 0.56 -8.64
CA THR A 8 -7.47 1.97 -8.82
C THR A 8 -7.36 2.73 -7.50
N ILE A 9 -6.78 3.92 -7.54
CA ILE A 9 -6.73 4.88 -6.41
C ILE A 9 -7.20 6.23 -6.91
N ALA A 10 -8.14 6.85 -6.21
CA ALA A 10 -8.69 8.16 -6.59
C ALA A 10 -9.08 8.25 -8.08
N ARG A 11 -9.75 7.21 -8.60
CA ARG A 11 -10.15 7.04 -10.02
C ARG A 11 -8.99 6.98 -11.04
N ARG A 12 -7.75 6.82 -10.58
CA ARG A 12 -6.57 6.64 -11.43
C ARG A 12 -6.14 5.17 -11.44
N ASN A 13 -5.57 4.74 -12.56
CA ASN A 13 -4.93 3.44 -12.67
C ASN A 13 -3.74 3.37 -11.72
N ALA A 14 -3.70 2.33 -10.89
CA ALA A 14 -2.68 2.12 -9.91
C ALA A 14 -2.13 0.69 -9.99
N TYR A 15 -0.98 0.47 -9.40
CA TYR A 15 -0.41 -0.84 -9.16
C TYR A 15 -0.29 -1.09 -7.67
N THR A 16 -0.46 -2.35 -7.28
CA THR A 16 -0.23 -2.81 -5.92
C THR A 16 0.61 -4.07 -5.88
N THR A 17 1.41 -4.23 -4.83
CA THR A 17 2.16 -5.44 -4.54
C THR A 17 2.23 -5.65 -3.03
N VAL A 18 2.36 -6.90 -2.62
CA VAL A 18 2.59 -7.28 -1.23
C VAL A 18 4.03 -7.74 -1.07
N LEU A 19 4.73 -7.15 -0.12
CA LEU A 19 6.09 -7.55 0.29
C LEU A 19 6.06 -8.05 1.73
N SER A 20 7.03 -8.88 2.09
CA SER A 20 7.27 -9.32 3.46
C SER A 20 8.74 -9.18 3.80
N GLY A 21 9.05 -8.74 5.01
CA GLY A 21 10.44 -8.58 5.46
C GLY A 21 10.55 -8.55 6.98
N ARG A 22 11.76 -8.78 7.49
CA ARG A 22 12.04 -8.66 8.93
C ARG A 22 12.37 -7.21 9.28
N SER A 23 11.62 -6.64 10.21
CA SER A 23 11.82 -5.30 10.72
C SER A 23 13.17 -5.19 11.44
N PRO A 24 14.05 -4.23 11.09
CA PRO A 24 15.28 -4.01 11.82
C PRO A 24 15.06 -3.35 13.19
N ILE A 25 13.87 -2.74 13.40
CA ILE A 25 13.53 -2.03 14.64
C ILE A 25 12.90 -3.00 15.64
N THR A 26 11.90 -3.79 15.22
CA THR A 26 11.14 -4.67 16.12
C THR A 26 11.62 -6.12 16.09
N GLY A 27 12.42 -6.51 15.10
CA GLY A 27 12.86 -7.89 14.88
C GLY A 27 11.75 -8.84 14.42
N ARG A 28 10.52 -8.35 14.22
CA ARG A 28 9.34 -9.11 13.79
C ARG A 28 9.20 -9.08 12.27
N THR A 29 8.55 -10.10 11.69
CA THR A 29 8.16 -10.06 10.28
C THR A 29 7.01 -9.07 10.08
N GLU A 30 7.13 -8.21 9.09
CA GLU A 30 6.12 -7.24 8.66
C GLU A 30 5.62 -7.60 7.27
N ILE A 31 4.33 -7.35 7.03
CA ILE A 31 3.72 -7.37 5.70
C ILE A 31 3.53 -5.93 5.26
N VAL A 32 3.94 -5.63 4.02
CA VAL A 32 3.87 -4.31 3.43
C VAL A 32 3.02 -4.37 2.17
N ASN A 33 1.87 -3.71 2.19
CA ASN A 33 1.08 -3.46 0.99
C ASN A 33 1.51 -2.14 0.37
N ILE A 34 2.06 -2.20 -0.83
CA ILE A 34 2.49 -1.03 -1.59
C ILE A 34 1.41 -0.70 -2.60
N PHE A 35 1.09 0.58 -2.73
CA PHE A 35 0.29 1.11 -3.81
C PHE A 35 1.01 2.28 -4.47
N THR A 36 0.92 2.37 -5.80
CA THR A 36 1.45 3.51 -6.54
C THR A 36 0.58 3.91 -7.72
N THR A 37 0.49 5.21 -7.97
CA THR A 37 -0.14 5.81 -9.15
C THR A 37 0.63 7.05 -9.58
N GLN A 38 0.66 7.31 -10.89
CA GLN A 38 1.21 8.56 -11.41
C GLN A 38 0.19 9.71 -11.30
N LEU A 39 0.71 10.90 -11.00
CA LEU A 39 -0.02 12.15 -10.89
C LEU A 39 0.11 12.96 -12.19
N ASN A 40 -0.75 13.98 -12.35
CA ASN A 40 -0.80 14.79 -13.57
C ASN A 40 0.51 15.54 -13.84
N ASN A 41 1.23 15.94 -12.79
CA ASN A 41 2.52 16.63 -12.89
C ASN A 41 3.71 15.67 -13.10
N GLY A 42 3.44 14.39 -13.38
CA GLY A 42 4.48 13.38 -13.58
C GLY A 42 5.02 12.75 -12.30
N SER A 43 4.73 13.31 -11.12
CA SER A 43 5.12 12.73 -9.83
C SER A 43 4.38 11.43 -9.52
N LEU A 44 4.89 10.65 -8.57
CA LEU A 44 4.26 9.43 -8.09
C LEU A 44 3.63 9.65 -6.71
N LEU A 45 2.40 9.20 -6.54
CA LEU A 45 1.88 8.87 -5.22
C LEU A 45 2.37 7.47 -4.86
N TYR A 46 2.94 7.34 -3.67
CA TYR A 46 3.40 6.08 -3.12
C TYR A 46 2.82 5.90 -1.71
N VAL A 47 2.14 4.78 -1.46
CA VAL A 47 1.53 4.46 -0.18
C VAL A 47 2.04 3.10 0.27
N ALA A 48 2.61 3.03 1.47
CA ALA A 48 3.07 1.79 2.09
C ALA A 48 2.31 1.56 3.40
N MET A 49 1.57 0.46 3.45
CA MET A 49 0.82 0.05 4.64
C MET A 49 1.56 -1.11 5.28
N VAL A 50 2.10 -0.88 6.47
CA VAL A 50 2.98 -1.81 7.19
C VAL A 50 2.27 -2.28 8.45
N ALA A 51 2.24 -3.60 8.67
CA ALA A 51 1.79 -4.20 9.92
C ALA A 51 2.63 -5.43 10.26
N PRO A 52 2.81 -5.78 11.55
CA PRO A 52 3.34 -7.08 11.93
C PRO A 52 2.53 -8.20 11.29
N GLN A 53 3.20 -9.26 10.80
CA GLN A 53 2.56 -10.34 10.06
C GLN A 53 1.39 -10.97 10.84
N ASN A 54 1.57 -11.20 12.14
CA ASN A 54 0.56 -11.79 13.03
C ASN A 54 -0.60 -10.84 13.38
N GLU A 55 -0.54 -9.57 12.98
CA GLU A 55 -1.58 -8.57 13.22
C GLU A 55 -2.17 -8.02 11.91
N SER A 56 -1.60 -8.37 10.76
CA SER A 56 -1.96 -7.82 9.44
C SER A 56 -3.47 -7.85 9.17
N SER A 57 -4.14 -8.97 9.44
CA SER A 57 -5.58 -9.12 9.23
C SER A 57 -6.43 -8.17 10.08
N SER A 58 -5.95 -7.77 11.26
CA SER A 58 -6.65 -6.79 12.11
C SER A 58 -6.64 -5.39 11.50
N TYR A 59 -5.66 -5.08 10.64
CA TYR A 59 -5.50 -3.78 9.98
C TYR A 59 -6.19 -3.69 8.61
N ASP A 60 -6.63 -4.80 8.01
CA ASP A 60 -7.18 -4.83 6.65
C ASP A 60 -8.36 -3.87 6.43
N ASN A 61 -9.23 -3.71 7.44
CA ASN A 61 -10.34 -2.76 7.37
C ASN A 61 -9.85 -1.31 7.35
N ALA A 62 -8.92 -0.97 8.24
CA ALA A 62 -8.35 0.37 8.31
C ALA A 62 -7.58 0.72 7.03
N PHE A 63 -6.76 -0.19 6.53
CA PHE A 63 -6.00 -0.04 5.29
C PHE A 63 -6.90 0.15 4.08
N ARG A 64 -7.96 -0.66 3.93
CA ARG A 64 -8.95 -0.46 2.87
C ARG A 64 -9.64 0.90 2.96
N ASN A 65 -9.97 1.36 4.16
CA ASN A 65 -10.59 2.68 4.36
C ASN A 65 -9.64 3.82 4.01
N ILE A 66 -8.35 3.72 4.37
CA ILE A 66 -7.33 4.70 3.99
C ILE A 66 -7.25 4.81 2.48
N ILE A 67 -7.08 3.70 1.75
CA ILE A 67 -7.02 3.73 0.26
C ILE A 67 -8.27 4.36 -0.34
N ARG A 68 -9.46 3.99 0.16
CA ARG A 68 -10.74 4.53 -0.33
C ARG A 68 -10.92 6.01 -0.05
N SER A 69 -10.32 6.52 1.02
CA SER A 69 -10.40 7.94 1.39
C SER A 69 -9.43 8.83 0.62
N ILE A 70 -8.45 8.27 -0.09
CA ILE A 70 -7.49 9.07 -0.86
C ILE A 70 -8.25 9.83 -1.95
N GLN A 71 -8.16 11.16 -1.87
CA GLN A 71 -8.56 12.08 -2.90
C GLN A 71 -7.29 12.76 -3.43
N ILE A 72 -7.16 12.79 -4.76
CA ILE A 72 -6.05 13.46 -5.43
C ILE A 72 -6.64 14.66 -6.14
N ASN A 73 -6.40 15.84 -5.59
CA ASN A 73 -6.75 17.09 -6.23
C ASN A 73 -5.67 17.38 -7.28
N GLY A 74 -6.12 17.61 -8.50
CA GLY A 74 -5.28 17.96 -9.64
C GLY A 74 -5.82 19.21 -10.29
#